data_AF-A0A1S1GT54-F1
#
_entry.id   AF-A0A1S1GT54-F1
#
_cell.length_a   1.000
_cell.length_b   1.000
_cell.length_c   1.000
_cell.angle_alpha   90.00
_cell.angle_beta   90.00
_cell.angle_gamma   90.00
#
_symmetry.space_group_name_H-M   'P 1'
#
loop_
_entity.id
_entity.type
_entity.pdbx_description
1 polymer ?
#
loop_
_entity_poly.entity_id
_entity_poly.type
_entity_poly.pdbx_seq_one_letter_code
_entity_poly.pdbx_strand_id
1 'polypeptide(L)'
;MLLYLFFTLLIIFAVSTVVLIILLIISKVNKKSIKPYVISTSITLVLTIIFLVLTIFFHHINERNKKEMYPPKTVELKDGSYEVGKDLEPGHYTISSKNNKGYIEIKTVEDWSFEEKFGKDYGTLDNATTPTITTYLMEGDKINLDKAELTTFKPKHQTFTNPISTGVWIVGKDVKPGKYKIYTTFSHDIGGNFKIFNRDGSLDKEYILVGKDSDRPYDTEGAVTLKSGQILILNHMYSVSLEKK
;
A
#
# COMPACT_ATOMS: atom_id res chain seq x y z
N MET A 1 15.89 8.22 -8.40
CA MET A 1 16.99 8.89 -9.14
C MET A 1 17.34 10.26 -8.56
N LEU A 2 16.39 11.20 -8.40
CA LEU A 2 16.65 12.55 -7.87
C LEU A 2 17.16 12.60 -6.42
N LEU A 3 16.64 11.75 -5.51
CA LEU A 3 17.13 11.70 -4.12
C LEU A 3 18.64 11.40 -4.04
N TYR A 4 19.09 10.39 -4.78
CA TYR A 4 20.50 9.99 -4.83
C TYR A 4 21.38 11.10 -5.43
N LEU A 5 20.90 11.83 -6.43
CA LEU A 5 21.60 12.98 -6.99
C LEU A 5 21.82 14.08 -5.94
N PHE A 6 20.78 14.50 -5.23
CA PHE A 6 20.90 15.56 -4.22
C PHE A 6 21.72 15.14 -3.00
N PHE A 7 21.61 13.88 -2.59
CA PHE A 7 22.45 13.33 -1.54
C PHE A 7 23.93 13.32 -1.93
N THR A 8 24.24 12.96 -3.19
CA THR A 8 25.62 12.98 -3.71
C THR A 8 26.17 14.41 -3.76
N LEU A 9 25.38 15.37 -4.25
CA LEU A 9 25.75 16.79 -4.27
C LEU A 9 25.97 17.34 -2.84
N LEU A 10 25.12 16.98 -1.88
CA LEU A 10 25.29 17.35 -0.48
C LEU A 10 26.66 16.93 0.06
N ILE A 11 27.09 15.69 -0.21
CA ILE A 11 28.40 15.18 0.21
C ILE A 11 29.53 15.99 -0.42
N ILE A 12 29.48 16.23 -1.73
CA ILE A 12 30.51 16.98 -2.47
C ILE A 12 30.68 18.39 -1.89
N PHE A 13 29.58 19.09 -1.64
CA PHE A 13 29.62 20.45 -1.10
C PHE A 13 30.04 20.49 0.37
N ALA A 14 29.59 19.53 1.19
CA ALA A 14 30.01 19.43 2.58
C ALA A 14 31.53 19.21 2.70
N VAL A 15 32.10 18.29 1.90
CA VAL A 15 33.56 18.05 1.85
C VAL A 15 34.30 19.30 1.38
N SER A 16 33.80 19.95 0.33
CA SER A 16 34.39 21.19 -0.21
C SER A 16 34.39 22.32 0.84
N THR A 17 33.31 22.47 1.61
CA THR A 17 33.22 23.44 2.71
C THR A 17 34.25 23.14 3.81
N VAL A 18 34.43 21.87 4.20
CA VAL A 18 35.45 21.48 5.19
C VAL A 18 36.86 21.84 4.70
N VAL A 19 37.20 21.52 3.45
CA VAL A 19 38.50 21.86 2.85
C VAL A 19 38.70 23.38 2.83
N LEU A 20 37.68 24.15 2.44
CA LEU A 20 37.77 25.61 2.41
C LEU A 20 37.93 26.22 3.81
N ILE A 21 37.26 25.68 4.83
CA ILE A 21 37.44 26.08 6.23
C ILE A 21 38.90 25.86 6.66
N ILE A 22 39.49 24.71 6.33
CA ILE A 22 40.90 24.40 6.64
C ILE A 22 41.83 25.41 5.95
N LEU A 23 41.62 25.68 4.65
CA LEU A 23 42.40 26.67 3.91
C LEU A 23 42.26 28.09 4.48
N LEU A 24 41.08 28.43 4.98
CA LEU A 24 40.81 29.70 5.66
C LEU A 24 41.62 29.83 6.95
N ILE A 25 41.65 28.77 7.76
CA ILE A 25 42.44 28.71 8.99
C ILE A 25 43.94 28.87 8.65
N ILE A 26 44.45 28.13 7.66
CA ILE A 26 45.84 28.22 7.21
C ILE A 26 46.18 29.63 6.70
N SER A 27 45.29 30.22 5.88
CA SER A 27 45.49 31.58 5.34
C SER A 27 45.52 32.63 6.45
N LYS A 28 44.65 32.49 7.46
CA LYS A 28 44.63 33.34 8.65
C LYS A 28 45.91 33.23 9.47
N VAL A 29 46.42 32.01 9.68
CA VAL A 29 47.71 31.76 10.39
C VAL A 29 48.88 32.38 9.62
N ASN A 30 48.91 32.21 8.30
CA ASN A 30 49.97 32.70 7.43
C ASN A 30 49.86 34.20 7.07
N LYS A 31 48.90 34.95 7.65
CA LYS A 31 48.62 36.36 7.36
C LYS A 31 48.44 36.69 5.86
N LYS A 32 47.91 35.74 5.08
CA LYS A 32 47.61 35.93 3.65
C LYS A 32 46.22 36.56 3.46
N SER A 33 45.90 36.96 2.22
CA SER A 33 44.57 37.51 1.90
C SER A 33 43.46 36.49 2.18
N ILE A 34 42.54 36.86 3.08
CA ILE A 34 41.50 35.96 3.60
C ILE A 34 40.17 36.12 2.85
N LYS A 35 39.93 37.29 2.25
CA LYS A 35 38.67 37.64 1.55
C LYS A 35 38.16 36.59 0.55
N PRO A 36 38.97 36.03 -0.37
CA PRO A 36 38.47 35.06 -1.34
C PRO A 36 38.03 33.74 -0.68
N TYR A 37 38.75 33.30 0.36
CA TYR A 37 38.41 32.09 1.11
C TYR A 37 37.12 32.28 1.91
N VAL A 38 36.90 33.46 2.50
CA VAL A 38 35.64 33.79 3.19
C VAL A 38 34.47 33.72 2.22
N ILE A 39 34.57 34.36 1.05
CA ILE A 39 33.49 34.34 0.05
C ILE A 39 33.22 32.92 -0.43
N SER A 40 34.25 32.15 -0.79
CA SER A 40 34.10 30.78 -1.26
C SER A 40 33.51 29.85 -0.19
N THR A 41 33.91 30.01 1.07
CA THR A 41 33.36 29.24 2.19
C THR A 41 31.90 29.57 2.43
N SER A 42 31.53 30.86 2.41
CA SER A 42 30.12 31.27 2.54
C SER A 42 29.26 30.70 1.41
N ILE A 43 29.74 30.73 0.16
CA ILE A 43 29.00 30.17 -0.99
C ILE A 43 28.82 28.65 -0.83
N THR A 44 29.89 27.92 -0.52
CA THR A 44 29.81 26.45 -0.38
C THR A 44 28.96 26.04 0.82
N LEU A 45 28.98 26.79 1.92
CA LEU A 45 28.10 26.57 3.07
C LEU A 45 26.62 26.75 2.70
N VAL A 46 26.28 27.81 1.97
CA VAL A 46 24.91 28.05 1.50
C VAL A 46 24.44 26.92 0.58
N LEU A 47 25.27 26.49 -0.38
CA LEU A 47 24.95 25.37 -1.26
C LEU A 47 24.74 24.06 -0.49
N THR A 48 25.58 23.79 0.51
CA THR A 48 25.44 22.63 1.41
C THR A 48 24.07 22.64 2.10
N ILE A 49 23.64 23.78 2.65
CA ILE A 49 22.33 23.92 3.31
C ILE A 49 21.19 23.68 2.31
N ILE A 50 21.27 24.23 1.10
CA ILE A 50 20.26 24.04 0.05
C ILE A 50 20.12 22.54 -0.28
N PHE A 51 21.23 21.83 -0.51
CA PHE A 51 21.19 20.41 -0.83
C PHE A 51 20.71 19.54 0.33
N LEU A 52 20.97 19.94 1.58
CA LEU A 52 20.43 19.28 2.76
C LEU A 52 18.89 19.37 2.78
N VAL A 53 18.34 20.59 2.61
CA VAL A 53 16.88 20.80 2.57
C VAL A 53 16.24 20.02 1.43
N LEU A 54 16.83 20.06 0.23
CA LEU A 54 16.35 19.28 -0.91
C LEU A 54 16.37 17.78 -0.62
N THR A 55 17.44 17.26 -0.02
CA THR A 55 17.54 15.84 0.36
C THR A 55 16.43 15.45 1.33
N ILE A 56 16.17 16.25 2.37
CA ILE A 56 15.09 15.99 3.34
C ILE A 56 13.72 16.02 2.66
N PHE A 57 13.49 17.00 1.78
CA PHE A 57 12.26 17.15 1.03
C PHE A 57 12.02 15.97 0.07
N PHE A 58 13.02 15.59 -0.72
CA PHE A 58 12.92 14.45 -1.63
C PHE A 58 12.87 13.12 -0.90
N HIS A 59 13.49 13.00 0.28
CA HIS A 59 13.31 11.85 1.16
C HIS A 59 11.85 11.76 1.62
N HIS A 60 11.24 12.86 2.07
CA HIS A 60 9.82 12.90 2.43
C HIS A 60 8.88 12.58 1.26
N ILE A 61 9.21 13.03 0.04
CA ILE A 61 8.45 12.65 -1.16
C ILE A 61 8.63 11.16 -1.42
N ASN A 62 9.85 10.64 -1.37
CA ASN A 62 10.14 9.22 -1.61
C ASN A 62 9.43 8.33 -0.58
N GLU A 63 9.43 8.70 0.70
CA GLU A 63 8.70 8.01 1.75
C GLU A 63 7.17 8.14 1.60
N ARG A 64 6.66 9.28 1.10
CA ARG A 64 5.24 9.42 0.73
C ARG A 64 4.88 8.54 -0.47
N ASN A 65 5.74 8.48 -1.48
CA ASN A 65 5.53 7.65 -2.66
C ASN A 65 5.66 6.16 -2.31
N LYS A 66 6.54 5.77 -1.39
CA LYS A 66 6.54 4.40 -0.82
C LYS A 66 5.23 4.09 -0.09
N LYS A 67 4.60 5.09 0.55
CA LYS A 67 3.28 4.95 1.19
C LYS A 67 2.13 4.86 0.18
N GLU A 68 2.31 5.41 -1.01
CA GLU A 68 1.48 5.14 -2.19
C GLU A 68 2.03 3.88 -2.88
N MET A 69 1.69 2.70 -2.34
CA MET A 69 2.01 1.39 -2.92
C MET A 69 1.47 1.27 -4.35
N TYR A 70 2.10 1.92 -5.32
CA TYR A 70 1.69 1.92 -6.71
C TYR A 70 2.77 1.24 -7.55
N PRO A 71 2.60 -0.06 -7.83
CA PRO A 71 3.53 -0.79 -8.66
C PRO A 71 3.40 -0.27 -10.10
N PRO A 72 4.51 -0.15 -10.84
CA PRO A 72 4.50 0.54 -12.13
C PRO A 72 3.89 -0.30 -13.25
N LYS A 73 3.76 -1.62 -13.07
CA LYS A 73 3.45 -2.54 -14.17
C LYS A 73 2.52 -3.67 -13.75
N THR A 74 1.65 -4.05 -14.68
CA THR A 74 0.89 -5.29 -14.62
C THR A 74 1.85 -6.48 -14.70
N VAL A 75 1.64 -7.47 -13.85
CA VAL A 75 2.37 -8.74 -13.86
C VAL A 75 1.37 -9.87 -14.07
N GLU A 76 1.76 -10.88 -14.86
CA GLU A 76 0.96 -12.09 -15.05
C GLU A 76 1.77 -13.30 -14.59
N LEU A 77 1.20 -14.08 -13.68
CA LEU A 77 1.84 -15.25 -13.08
C LEU A 77 1.02 -16.50 -13.38
N LYS A 78 1.68 -17.62 -13.65
CA LYS A 78 1.01 -18.93 -13.77
C LYS A 78 0.80 -19.54 -12.39
N ASP A 79 0.27 -20.75 -12.34
CA ASP A 79 0.21 -21.52 -11.09
C ASP A 79 1.62 -21.75 -10.54
N GLY A 80 1.79 -21.61 -9.22
CA GLY A 80 3.09 -21.67 -8.55
C GLY A 80 3.14 -20.90 -7.23
N SER A 81 4.33 -20.87 -6.64
CA SER A 81 4.65 -20.14 -5.41
C SER A 81 5.60 -18.98 -5.72
N TYR A 82 5.29 -17.83 -5.15
CA TYR A 82 5.96 -16.56 -5.45
C TYR A 82 6.23 -15.75 -4.18
N GLU A 83 7.22 -14.87 -4.25
CA GLU A 83 7.58 -13.94 -3.17
C GLU A 83 7.59 -12.49 -3.70
N VAL A 84 6.86 -11.62 -3.00
CA VAL A 84 6.79 -10.19 -3.32
C VAL A 84 8.15 -9.54 -3.01
N GLY A 85 8.64 -8.71 -3.93
CA GLY A 85 10.01 -8.17 -3.96
C GLY A 85 10.98 -8.99 -4.80
N LYS A 86 10.64 -10.25 -5.13
CA LYS A 86 11.43 -11.11 -6.05
C LYS A 86 10.71 -11.32 -7.37
N ASP A 87 9.48 -11.83 -7.31
CA ASP A 87 8.72 -12.24 -8.50
C ASP A 87 7.75 -11.16 -8.97
N LEU A 88 7.27 -10.32 -8.06
CA LEU A 88 6.49 -9.12 -8.34
C LEU A 88 6.82 -8.02 -7.33
N GLU A 89 6.80 -6.75 -7.76
CA GLU A 89 7.10 -5.62 -6.89
C GLU A 89 6.04 -5.42 -5.79
N PRO A 90 6.39 -4.89 -4.60
CA PRO A 90 5.41 -4.51 -3.58
C PRO A 90 4.45 -3.44 -4.11
N GLY A 91 3.18 -3.52 -3.72
CA GLY A 91 2.17 -2.60 -4.26
C GLY A 91 0.72 -2.93 -3.95
N HIS A 92 -0.18 -2.06 -4.39
CA HIS A 92 -1.62 -2.23 -4.34
C HIS A 92 -2.11 -2.76 -5.70
N TYR A 93 -2.83 -3.88 -5.67
CA TYR A 93 -3.21 -4.60 -6.87
C TYR A 93 -4.71 -4.93 -6.88
N THR A 94 -5.30 -4.89 -8.07
CA THR A 94 -6.45 -5.72 -8.41
C THR A 94 -5.93 -7.00 -9.03
N ILE A 95 -6.31 -8.13 -8.45
CA ILE A 95 -5.89 -9.47 -8.83
C ILE A 95 -7.09 -10.20 -9.42
N SER A 96 -6.91 -10.84 -10.56
CA SER A 96 -7.94 -11.66 -11.24
C SER A 96 -7.31 -12.84 -11.94
N SER A 97 -7.98 -13.99 -11.97
CA SER A 97 -7.53 -15.14 -12.74
C SER A 97 -8.22 -15.24 -14.10
N LYS A 98 -7.52 -15.87 -15.05
CA LYS A 98 -8.05 -16.18 -16.36
C LYS A 98 -9.26 -17.10 -16.22
N ASN A 99 -10.35 -16.76 -16.89
CA ASN A 99 -11.63 -17.47 -16.82
C ASN A 99 -12.28 -17.48 -15.43
N ASN A 100 -11.82 -16.67 -14.46
CA ASN A 100 -12.30 -16.63 -13.08
C ASN A 100 -12.31 -18.02 -12.43
N LYS A 101 -11.17 -18.70 -12.38
CA LYS A 101 -11.05 -20.01 -11.73
C LYS A 101 -9.75 -20.13 -10.94
N GLY A 102 -9.64 -21.20 -10.18
CA GLY A 102 -8.49 -21.46 -9.34
C GLY A 102 -8.58 -20.75 -8.00
N TYR A 103 -7.45 -20.69 -7.32
CA TYR A 103 -7.35 -20.29 -5.95
C TYR A 103 -6.06 -19.50 -5.73
N ILE A 104 -6.13 -18.57 -4.79
CA ILE A 104 -4.99 -17.78 -4.34
C ILE A 104 -4.93 -17.83 -2.81
N GLU A 105 -3.74 -18.09 -2.29
CA GLU A 105 -3.37 -17.92 -0.89
C GLU A 105 -2.26 -16.87 -0.83
N ILE A 106 -2.43 -15.90 0.06
CA ILE A 106 -1.44 -14.87 0.37
C ILE A 106 -1.09 -15.02 1.84
N LYS A 107 0.17 -15.33 2.14
CA LYS A 107 0.72 -15.31 3.51
C LYS A 107 1.56 -14.08 3.67
N THR A 108 1.19 -13.23 4.60
CA THR A 108 1.85 -11.95 4.77
C THR A 108 2.93 -12.02 5.82
N VAL A 109 3.87 -11.09 5.73
CA VAL A 109 4.94 -10.93 6.73
C VAL A 109 4.42 -10.49 8.11
N GLU A 110 3.18 -10.01 8.19
CA GLU A 110 2.51 -9.60 9.42
C GLU A 110 1.68 -10.74 10.05
N ASP A 111 1.96 -12.00 9.67
CA ASP A 111 1.31 -13.22 10.19
C ASP A 111 -0.21 -13.31 9.94
N TRP A 112 -0.75 -12.57 8.97
CA TRP A 112 -2.10 -12.81 8.45
C TRP A 112 -2.06 -13.61 7.14
N SER A 113 -3.04 -14.50 6.95
CA SER A 113 -3.28 -15.19 5.69
C SER A 113 -4.59 -14.73 5.06
N PHE A 114 -4.61 -14.77 3.74
CA PHE A 114 -5.76 -14.42 2.93
C PHE A 114 -5.93 -15.47 1.84
N GLU A 115 -7.10 -16.07 1.77
CA GLU A 115 -7.37 -17.22 0.91
C GLU A 115 -8.69 -17.04 0.18
N GLU A 116 -8.67 -17.10 -1.14
CA GLU A 116 -9.88 -16.93 -1.95
C GLU A 116 -9.86 -17.82 -3.17
N LYS A 117 -11.05 -18.29 -3.53
CA LYS A 117 -11.29 -19.01 -4.79
C LYS A 117 -11.84 -18.05 -5.83
N PHE A 118 -11.33 -18.10 -7.04
CA PHE A 118 -11.85 -17.29 -8.14
C PHE A 118 -13.11 -17.94 -8.74
N GLY A 119 -14.06 -17.09 -9.15
CA GLY A 119 -15.31 -17.56 -9.75
C GLY A 119 -16.23 -16.44 -10.22
N LYS A 120 -17.36 -16.84 -10.80
CA LYS A 120 -18.45 -15.95 -11.26
C LYS A 120 -19.74 -16.19 -10.47
N ASP A 121 -19.94 -17.41 -10.02
CA ASP A 121 -21.11 -17.85 -9.26
C ASP A 121 -20.85 -17.60 -7.78
N TYR A 122 -20.82 -16.32 -7.43
CA TYR A 122 -20.71 -15.91 -6.05
C TYR A 122 -21.96 -16.39 -5.30
N GLY A 123 -21.77 -17.10 -4.19
CA GLY A 123 -22.90 -17.47 -3.34
C GLY A 123 -23.55 -18.83 -3.61
N THR A 124 -22.76 -19.89 -3.84
CA THR A 124 -23.27 -21.27 -3.70
C THR A 124 -22.92 -21.85 -2.33
N LEU A 125 -23.82 -22.67 -1.76
CA LEU A 125 -23.80 -23.14 -0.35
C LEU A 125 -22.42 -23.61 0.14
N ASP A 126 -21.61 -24.17 -0.76
CA ASP A 126 -20.35 -24.86 -0.45
C ASP A 126 -19.09 -24.22 -1.06
N ASN A 127 -19.21 -23.18 -1.90
CA ASN A 127 -18.07 -22.59 -2.61
C ASN A 127 -18.25 -21.08 -2.85
N ALA A 128 -17.93 -20.26 -1.85
CA ALA A 128 -17.80 -18.81 -2.07
C ALA A 128 -16.63 -18.55 -3.03
N THR A 129 -16.87 -17.76 -4.09
CA THR A 129 -15.85 -17.43 -5.09
C THR A 129 -15.92 -15.98 -5.51
N THR A 130 -14.79 -15.28 -5.60
CA THR A 130 -14.73 -13.87 -6.01
C THR A 130 -14.20 -13.71 -7.45
N PRO A 131 -14.69 -12.75 -8.26
CA PRO A 131 -14.09 -12.49 -9.57
C PRO A 131 -12.75 -11.76 -9.47
N THR A 132 -12.56 -10.96 -8.42
CA THR A 132 -11.37 -10.13 -8.25
C THR A 132 -11.05 -9.91 -6.78
N ILE A 133 -9.77 -9.77 -6.46
CA ILE A 133 -9.29 -9.41 -5.13
C ILE A 133 -8.58 -8.07 -5.23
N THR A 134 -8.89 -7.13 -4.36
CA THR A 134 -8.10 -5.90 -4.22
C THR A 134 -7.28 -6.00 -2.95
N THR A 135 -5.96 -5.97 -3.02
CA THR A 135 -5.14 -6.04 -1.80
C THR A 135 -3.81 -5.31 -1.94
N TYR A 136 -3.19 -5.05 -0.80
CA TYR A 136 -1.83 -4.58 -0.66
C TYR A 136 -0.89 -5.78 -0.50
N LEU A 137 0.23 -5.75 -1.20
CA LEU A 137 1.28 -6.77 -1.16
C LEU A 137 2.59 -6.11 -0.71
N MET A 138 3.12 -6.54 0.42
CA MET A 138 4.36 -6.06 1.03
C MET A 138 5.54 -6.93 0.60
N GLU A 139 6.73 -6.34 0.61
CA GLU A 139 7.98 -7.09 0.39
C GLU A 139 8.08 -8.26 1.38
N GLY A 140 8.35 -9.46 0.87
CA GLY A 140 8.42 -10.69 1.64
C GLY A 140 7.10 -11.47 1.77
N ASP A 141 5.95 -10.90 1.36
CA ASP A 141 4.70 -11.65 1.30
C ASP A 141 4.84 -12.83 0.32
N LYS A 142 4.22 -13.96 0.68
CA LYS A 142 4.24 -15.20 -0.12
C LYS A 142 2.89 -15.41 -0.78
N ILE A 143 2.90 -15.73 -2.06
CA ILE A 143 1.70 -15.94 -2.86
C ILE A 143 1.74 -17.35 -3.45
N ASN A 144 0.69 -18.12 -3.22
CA ASN A 144 0.47 -19.41 -3.85
C ASN A 144 -0.73 -19.33 -4.78
N LEU A 145 -0.55 -19.76 -6.03
CA LEU A 145 -1.57 -19.81 -7.07
C LEU A 145 -1.78 -21.27 -7.48
N ASP A 146 -3.01 -21.75 -7.38
CA ASP A 146 -3.39 -23.12 -7.78
C ASP A 146 -4.59 -23.11 -8.73
N LYS A 147 -4.51 -23.87 -9.82
CA LYS A 147 -5.56 -24.04 -10.84
C LYS A 147 -6.11 -22.74 -11.42
N ALA A 148 -5.36 -21.64 -11.31
CA ALA A 148 -5.73 -20.33 -11.84
C ALA A 148 -5.33 -20.18 -13.31
N GLU A 149 -4.41 -21.05 -13.80
CA GLU A 149 -3.75 -21.04 -15.10
C GLU A 149 -2.89 -19.79 -15.37
N LEU A 150 -3.49 -18.61 -15.21
CA LEU A 150 -2.86 -17.32 -15.36
C LEU A 150 -3.59 -16.32 -14.46
N THR A 151 -2.85 -15.67 -13.56
CA THR A 151 -3.35 -14.65 -12.65
C THR A 151 -2.70 -13.32 -13.00
N THR A 152 -3.54 -12.31 -13.23
CA THR A 152 -3.12 -10.95 -13.55
C THR A 152 -3.13 -10.10 -12.29
N PHE A 153 -1.99 -9.54 -11.95
CA PHE A 153 -1.78 -8.55 -10.89
C PHE A 153 -1.70 -7.18 -11.54
N LYS A 154 -2.82 -6.46 -11.57
CA LYS A 154 -2.92 -5.14 -12.17
C LYS A 154 -2.75 -4.06 -11.09
N PRO A 155 -1.77 -3.15 -11.21
CA PRO A 155 -1.62 -2.02 -10.29
C PRO A 155 -2.91 -1.24 -10.13
N LYS A 156 -3.23 -0.86 -8.89
CA LYS A 156 -4.42 -0.09 -8.54
C LYS A 156 -4.02 1.20 -7.84
N HIS A 157 -4.39 2.33 -8.45
CA HIS A 157 -4.25 3.62 -7.80
C HIS A 157 -5.16 3.72 -6.58
N GLN A 158 -4.62 4.24 -5.48
CA GLN A 158 -5.40 4.54 -4.28
C GLN A 158 -6.37 5.68 -4.60
N THR A 159 -7.66 5.35 -4.54
CA THR A 159 -8.74 6.31 -4.72
C THR A 159 -9.85 5.92 -3.77
N PHE A 160 -10.60 6.90 -3.27
CA PHE A 160 -11.76 6.61 -2.46
C PHE A 160 -12.80 5.86 -3.28
N THR A 161 -13.16 4.66 -2.85
CA THR A 161 -14.09 3.80 -3.56
C THR A 161 -15.21 3.31 -2.65
N ASN A 162 -16.35 3.04 -3.27
CA ASN A 162 -17.55 2.47 -2.67
C ASN A 162 -18.42 1.98 -3.83
N PRO A 163 -18.79 0.69 -3.90
CA PRO A 163 -18.52 -0.38 -2.93
C PRO A 163 -17.05 -0.81 -2.89
N ILE A 164 -16.65 -1.50 -1.82
CA ILE A 164 -15.34 -2.16 -1.70
C ILE A 164 -15.48 -3.65 -1.95
N SER A 165 -14.66 -4.22 -2.82
CA SER A 165 -14.64 -5.66 -3.15
C SER A 165 -13.87 -6.49 -2.13
N THR A 166 -13.89 -7.81 -2.27
CA THR A 166 -13.01 -8.73 -1.53
C THR A 166 -11.55 -8.32 -1.55
N GLY A 167 -10.88 -8.54 -0.41
CA GLY A 167 -9.50 -8.17 -0.14
C GLY A 167 -9.33 -7.14 0.97
N VAL A 168 -8.25 -6.35 0.92
CA VAL A 168 -7.80 -5.48 2.01
C VAL A 168 -7.88 -4.01 1.61
N TRP A 169 -8.42 -3.18 2.50
CA TRP A 169 -8.66 -1.75 2.28
C TRP A 169 -8.24 -0.93 3.48
N ILE A 170 -7.80 0.31 3.26
CA ILE A 170 -7.33 1.19 4.33
C ILE A 170 -8.23 2.43 4.44
N VAL A 171 -8.80 2.65 5.62
CA VAL A 171 -9.59 3.85 5.90
C VAL A 171 -8.67 5.07 5.92
N GLY A 172 -9.07 6.14 5.23
CA GLY A 172 -8.26 7.33 4.99
C GLY A 172 -7.46 7.28 3.69
N LYS A 173 -7.34 6.11 3.04
CA LYS A 173 -6.73 5.96 1.71
C LYS A 173 -7.75 5.50 0.65
N ASP A 174 -8.41 4.38 0.93
CA ASP A 174 -9.36 3.75 -0.01
C ASP A 174 -10.82 4.01 0.36
N VAL A 175 -11.09 4.27 1.63
CA VAL A 175 -12.43 4.57 2.16
C VAL A 175 -12.34 5.81 3.02
N LYS A 176 -13.28 6.75 2.89
CA LYS A 176 -13.29 7.95 3.74
C LYS A 176 -13.66 7.56 5.19
N PRO A 177 -13.06 8.18 6.22
CA PRO A 177 -13.53 8.03 7.59
C PRO A 177 -14.98 8.52 7.73
N GLY A 178 -15.77 7.91 8.60
CA GLY A 178 -17.16 8.30 8.80
C GLY A 178 -18.03 7.22 9.46
N LYS A 179 -19.31 7.56 9.65
CA LYS A 179 -20.33 6.61 10.09
C LYS A 179 -21.04 6.02 8.89
N TYR A 180 -21.19 4.71 8.89
CA TYR A 180 -21.73 3.97 7.76
C TYR A 180 -22.77 2.95 8.21
N LYS A 181 -23.79 2.80 7.37
CA LYS A 181 -24.52 1.56 7.21
C LYS A 181 -23.74 0.68 6.24
N ILE A 182 -23.52 -0.58 6.59
CA ILE A 182 -22.82 -1.56 5.73
C ILE A 182 -23.78 -2.67 5.36
N TYR A 183 -23.69 -3.16 4.13
CA TYR A 183 -24.48 -4.28 3.62
C TYR A 183 -23.79 -4.87 2.40
N THR A 184 -24.06 -6.14 2.06
CA THR A 184 -23.54 -6.73 0.82
C THR A 184 -24.07 -5.94 -0.37
N THR A 185 -23.24 -5.72 -1.39
CA THR A 185 -23.69 -4.94 -2.56
C THR A 185 -24.74 -5.67 -3.37
N PHE A 186 -24.67 -7.00 -3.43
CA PHE A 186 -25.60 -7.83 -4.17
C PHE A 186 -26.53 -8.58 -3.21
N SER A 187 -27.83 -8.59 -3.53
CA SER A 187 -28.84 -9.25 -2.70
C SER A 187 -28.71 -10.76 -2.68
N HIS A 188 -28.14 -11.36 -3.72
CA HIS A 188 -27.92 -12.79 -3.86
C HIS A 188 -26.63 -13.30 -3.21
N ASP A 189 -25.85 -12.43 -2.56
CA ASP A 189 -24.65 -12.86 -1.84
C ASP A 189 -25.04 -13.80 -0.69
N ILE A 190 -24.49 -15.01 -0.59
CA ILE A 190 -24.73 -15.90 0.58
C ILE A 190 -23.96 -15.48 1.84
N GLY A 191 -23.19 -14.41 1.71
CA GLY A 191 -22.44 -13.77 2.76
C GLY A 191 -21.00 -14.20 2.97
N GLY A 192 -20.33 -13.42 3.81
CA GLY A 192 -18.91 -13.55 4.17
C GLY A 192 -18.55 -12.65 5.34
N ASN A 193 -17.25 -12.44 5.54
CA ASN A 193 -16.73 -11.74 6.72
C ASN A 193 -16.23 -10.35 6.35
N PHE A 194 -16.75 -9.33 7.04
CA PHE A 194 -16.24 -7.96 7.01
C PHE A 194 -15.58 -7.66 8.36
N LYS A 195 -14.24 -7.74 8.38
CA LYS A 195 -13.43 -7.52 9.58
C LYS A 195 -12.79 -6.16 9.56
N ILE A 196 -12.71 -5.54 10.73
CA ILE A 196 -12.14 -4.21 10.92
C ILE A 196 -11.07 -4.33 11.98
N PHE A 197 -9.84 -3.96 11.62
CA PHE A 197 -8.71 -3.94 12.51
C PHE A 197 -8.30 -2.49 12.79
N ASN A 198 -7.89 -2.25 14.02
CA ASN A 198 -7.22 -1.02 14.41
C ASN A 198 -5.79 -1.00 13.85
N ARG A 199 -5.17 0.18 13.88
CA ARG A 199 -3.81 0.38 13.37
C ARG A 199 -2.75 -0.45 14.09
N ASP A 200 -3.02 -0.88 15.32
CA ASP A 200 -2.16 -1.75 16.12
C ASP A 200 -2.36 -3.26 15.82
N GLY A 201 -3.21 -3.59 14.84
CA GLY A 201 -3.52 -4.97 14.46
C GLY A 201 -4.59 -5.63 15.34
N SER A 202 -5.12 -4.95 16.37
CA SER A 202 -6.22 -5.50 17.16
C SER A 202 -7.54 -5.50 16.36
N LEU A 203 -8.31 -6.58 16.48
CA LEU A 203 -9.65 -6.64 15.90
C LEU A 203 -10.58 -5.65 16.63
N ASP A 204 -11.13 -4.68 15.91
CA ASP A 204 -12.14 -3.73 16.40
C ASP A 204 -13.53 -4.34 16.32
N LYS A 205 -13.89 -4.86 15.14
CA LYS A 205 -15.20 -5.45 14.89
C LYS A 205 -15.19 -6.42 13.73
N GLU A 206 -16.06 -7.42 13.80
CA GLU A 206 -16.34 -8.35 12.71
C GLU A 206 -17.85 -8.39 12.46
N TYR A 207 -18.22 -8.48 11.18
CA TYR A 207 -19.58 -8.73 10.74
C TYR A 207 -19.60 -9.93 9.82
N ILE A 208 -20.57 -10.82 10.04
CA ILE A 208 -20.93 -11.86 9.09
C ILE A 208 -22.14 -11.31 8.34
N LEU A 209 -21.89 -10.77 7.14
CA LEU A 209 -22.94 -10.13 6.33
C LEU A 209 -23.44 -11.12 5.29
N VAL A 210 -24.76 -11.20 5.09
CA VAL A 210 -25.39 -11.96 4.02
C VAL A 210 -26.24 -11.05 3.12
N GLY A 211 -26.42 -11.46 1.87
CA GLY A 211 -27.36 -10.86 0.95
C GLY A 211 -28.80 -11.11 1.38
N LYS A 212 -29.68 -10.18 1.01
CA LYS A 212 -31.10 -10.19 1.37
C LYS A 212 -31.87 -11.42 0.88
N ASP A 213 -31.40 -12.05 -0.19
CA ASP A 213 -32.02 -13.23 -0.79
C ASP A 213 -31.46 -14.54 -0.19
N SER A 214 -30.48 -14.45 0.73
CA SER A 214 -29.95 -15.61 1.44
C SER A 214 -30.94 -16.10 2.50
N ASP A 215 -31.05 -17.42 2.61
CA ASP A 215 -31.81 -18.13 3.64
C ASP A 215 -31.05 -18.29 4.97
N ARG A 216 -29.81 -17.79 5.05
CA ARG A 216 -28.95 -17.91 6.24
C ARG A 216 -29.40 -16.96 7.35
N PRO A 217 -29.29 -17.37 8.63
CA PRO A 217 -29.77 -16.59 9.77
C PRO A 217 -28.81 -15.47 10.22
N TYR A 218 -27.99 -14.94 9.31
CA TYR A 218 -26.99 -13.91 9.62
C TYR A 218 -27.51 -12.50 9.29
N ASP A 219 -26.76 -11.49 9.72
CA ASP A 219 -27.13 -10.10 9.51
C ASP A 219 -27.06 -9.71 8.03
N THR A 220 -28.08 -9.03 7.53
CA THR A 220 -28.07 -8.47 6.15
C THR A 220 -27.40 -7.10 6.08
N GLU A 221 -27.23 -6.45 7.23
CA GLU A 221 -26.66 -5.12 7.35
C GLU A 221 -26.02 -4.87 8.73
N GLY A 222 -25.14 -3.88 8.81
CA GLY A 222 -24.50 -3.44 10.05
C GLY A 222 -24.35 -1.93 10.15
N ALA A 223 -23.97 -1.43 11.33
CA ALA A 223 -23.68 -0.01 11.56
C ALA A 223 -22.29 0.16 12.18
N VAL A 224 -21.44 0.94 11.53
CA VAL A 224 -20.03 1.08 11.88
C VAL A 224 -19.57 2.54 11.87
N THR A 225 -18.57 2.86 12.70
CA THR A 225 -17.82 4.12 12.60
C THR A 225 -16.39 3.80 12.19
N LEU A 226 -16.00 4.17 10.97
CA LEU A 226 -14.67 3.96 10.42
C LEU A 226 -13.75 5.14 10.74
N LYS A 227 -12.61 4.86 11.34
CA LYS A 227 -11.57 5.82 11.72
C LYS A 227 -10.37 5.69 10.78
N SER A 228 -9.73 6.82 10.48
CA SER A 228 -8.53 6.85 9.62
C SER A 228 -7.44 5.91 10.16
N GLY A 229 -6.84 5.13 9.26
CA GLY A 229 -5.81 4.14 9.59
C GLY A 229 -6.33 2.76 10.00
N GLN A 230 -7.64 2.55 10.10
CA GLN A 230 -8.21 1.20 10.24
C GLN A 230 -8.05 0.41 8.95
N ILE A 231 -7.89 -0.91 9.10
CA ILE A 231 -7.77 -1.87 8.01
C ILE A 231 -9.09 -2.64 7.91
N LEU A 232 -9.65 -2.71 6.70
CA LEU A 232 -10.85 -3.46 6.41
C LEU A 232 -10.46 -4.70 5.61
N ILE A 233 -10.87 -5.87 6.07
CA ILE A 233 -10.64 -7.13 5.39
C ILE A 233 -11.99 -7.73 5.03
N LEU A 234 -12.20 -7.95 3.73
CA LEU A 234 -13.37 -8.61 3.18
C LEU A 234 -12.93 -9.98 2.69
N ASN A 235 -13.54 -11.02 3.26
CA ASN A 235 -13.31 -12.40 2.87
C ASN A 235 -14.60 -13.08 2.47
N HIS A 236 -14.48 -14.01 1.52
CA HIS A 236 -15.59 -14.85 1.05
C HIS A 236 -16.80 -13.99 0.71
N MET A 237 -16.47 -12.82 0.15
CA MET A 237 -17.18 -11.59 -0.23
C MET A 237 -17.35 -11.36 -1.74
N TYR A 238 -18.42 -10.74 -2.26
CA TYR A 238 -18.27 -10.03 -3.54
C TYR A 238 -17.79 -8.62 -3.23
N SER A 239 -18.67 -7.86 -2.57
CA SER A 239 -18.38 -6.50 -2.12
C SER A 239 -19.32 -6.04 -1.02
N VAL A 240 -18.86 -5.06 -0.24
CA VAL A 240 -19.66 -4.33 0.76
C VAL A 240 -19.90 -2.92 0.25
N SER A 241 -21.16 -2.50 0.32
CA SER A 241 -21.57 -1.11 0.16
C SER A 241 -21.50 -0.39 1.49
N LEU A 242 -20.91 0.81 1.48
CA LEU A 242 -20.76 1.70 2.62
C LEU A 242 -21.66 2.93 2.43
N GLU A 243 -22.89 2.87 2.92
CA GLU A 243 -23.84 4.00 2.84
C GLU A 243 -23.62 4.94 4.02
N LYS A 244 -23.37 6.23 3.76
CA LYS A 244 -23.14 7.21 4.82
C LYS A 244 -24.38 7.40 5.68
N LYS A 245 -24.19 7.46 7.01
CA LYS A 245 -25.19 7.90 7.98
C LYS A 245 -24.95 9.33 8.43
#